data_AF-A0A8S3Q1W6-F1
#
_entry.id   AF-A0A8S3Q1W6-F1
#
_cell.length_a   1.000
_cell.length_b   1.000
_cell.length_c   1.000
_cell.angle_alpha   90.00
_cell.angle_beta   90.00
_cell.angle_gamma   90.00
#
_symmetry.space_group_name_H-M   'P 1'
#
loop_
_entity.id
_entity.type
_entity.pdbx_description
1 polymer ?
#
loop_
_entity_poly.entity_id
_entity_poly.type
_entity_poly.pdbx_seq_one_letter_code
_entity_poly.pdbx_strand_id
1 'polypeptide(L)'
;MSKAAGQNNPVQTFDQQLYAIAQQVKWSMPQIFHPHVVRLGGFHMVSCYLSAIGKIWASAGLRDLLVDSGAYAGCTVDQILQGKQFNRGVRAYTLAYETVMALWFKKFFQWCSNQRKIANIDEKFWQTMLSCHDAFSDLNTKDLVCTCKGKTICGKSCVCYEQHLSCTSICGCQGSDDCRNQLTHQTVLEDCNDEDDD
;
A
#
# COMPACT_ATOMS: atom_id res chain seq x y z
N MET A 1 11.28 -7.99 -33.95
CA MET A 1 11.36 -8.90 -32.79
C MET A 1 10.05 -9.66 -32.56
N SER A 2 8.88 -9.03 -32.35
CA SER A 2 7.62 -9.78 -32.11
C SER A 2 7.19 -10.76 -33.21
N LYS A 3 7.31 -10.40 -34.50
CA LYS A 3 7.00 -11.33 -35.61
C LYS A 3 7.92 -12.57 -35.63
N ALA A 4 9.18 -12.41 -35.26
CA ALA A 4 10.14 -13.52 -35.16
C ALA A 4 9.82 -14.45 -33.98
N ALA A 5 9.08 -13.96 -32.97
CA ALA A 5 8.61 -14.72 -31.82
C ALA A 5 7.17 -15.27 -32.00
N GLY A 6 6.60 -15.20 -33.21
CA GLY A 6 5.22 -15.64 -33.47
C GLY A 6 4.13 -14.75 -32.84
N GLN A 7 4.48 -13.56 -32.38
CA GLN A 7 3.53 -12.63 -31.76
C GLN A 7 2.91 -11.70 -32.82
N ASN A 8 1.61 -11.85 -33.02
CA ASN A 8 0.83 -11.02 -33.96
C ASN A 8 0.60 -9.59 -33.44
N ASN A 9 0.52 -9.43 -32.12
CA ASN A 9 0.23 -8.15 -31.46
C ASN A 9 1.37 -7.82 -30.49
N PRO A 10 2.28 -6.90 -30.84
CA PRO A 10 3.36 -6.54 -29.94
C PRO A 10 2.81 -5.77 -28.75
N VAL A 11 3.18 -6.18 -27.53
CA VAL A 11 2.81 -5.50 -26.28
C VAL A 11 3.96 -4.58 -25.88
N GLN A 12 3.67 -3.30 -25.61
CA GLN A 12 4.64 -2.35 -25.07
C GLN A 12 4.11 -1.77 -23.76
N THR A 13 5.00 -1.69 -22.77
CA THR A 13 4.75 -1.02 -21.49
C THR A 13 5.49 0.31 -21.47
N PHE A 14 4.83 1.35 -20.95
CA PHE A 14 5.38 2.69 -20.86
C PHE A 14 5.16 3.28 -19.47
N ASP A 15 6.05 4.15 -19.01
CA ASP A 15 5.79 5.00 -17.86
C ASP A 15 4.57 5.89 -18.10
N GLN A 16 3.95 6.43 -17.04
CA GLN A 16 2.61 7.02 -17.13
C GLN A 16 2.49 8.14 -18.18
N GLN A 17 3.45 9.06 -18.25
CA GLN A 17 3.46 10.14 -19.25
C GLN A 17 3.64 9.58 -20.68
N LEU A 18 4.59 8.67 -20.86
CA LEU A 18 4.86 8.03 -22.15
C LEU A 18 3.69 7.16 -22.62
N TYR A 19 2.98 6.51 -21.69
CA TYR A 19 1.76 5.76 -21.98
C TYR A 19 0.69 6.67 -22.59
N ALA A 20 0.46 7.85 -21.99
CA ALA A 20 -0.53 8.80 -22.49
C ALA A 20 -0.19 9.23 -23.93
N ILE A 21 1.08 9.56 -24.20
CA ILE A 21 1.55 9.91 -25.55
C ILE A 21 1.43 8.72 -26.51
N ALA A 22 1.87 7.52 -26.12
CA ALA A 22 1.78 6.32 -26.94
C ALA A 22 0.33 5.97 -27.29
N GLN A 23 -0.60 6.17 -26.34
CA GLN A 23 -2.02 5.96 -26.54
C GLN A 23 -2.61 6.98 -27.53
N GLN A 24 -2.23 8.26 -27.42
CA GLN A 24 -2.62 9.31 -28.37
C GLN A 24 -2.10 9.02 -29.79
N VAL A 25 -0.83 8.61 -29.93
CA VAL A 25 -0.24 8.20 -31.21
C VAL A 25 -1.01 7.04 -31.82
N LYS A 26 -1.31 6.01 -31.01
CA LYS A 26 -2.09 4.85 -31.46
C LYS A 26 -3.49 5.25 -31.93
N TRP A 27 -4.17 6.13 -31.20
CA TRP A 27 -5.50 6.64 -31.57
C TRP A 27 -5.50 7.53 -32.81
N SER A 28 -4.41 8.28 -33.04
CA SER A 28 -4.28 9.18 -34.20
C SER A 28 -4.00 8.42 -35.50
N MET A 29 -3.38 7.24 -35.43
CA MET A 29 -3.02 6.43 -36.59
C MET A 29 -3.41 4.94 -36.40
N PRO A 30 -4.72 4.64 -36.25
CA PRO A 30 -5.19 3.30 -35.96
C PRO A 30 -4.82 2.30 -37.06
N GLN A 31 -4.81 2.71 -38.32
CA GLN A 31 -4.40 1.86 -39.45
C GLN A 31 -2.95 1.37 -39.37
N ILE A 32 -2.08 2.10 -38.67
CA ILE A 32 -0.66 1.73 -38.48
C ILE A 32 -0.50 0.96 -37.15
N PHE A 33 -1.10 1.46 -36.08
CA PHE A 33 -0.82 0.99 -34.71
C PHE A 33 -1.91 0.12 -34.08
N HIS A 34 -2.97 -0.26 -34.82
CA HIS A 34 -3.99 -1.20 -34.33
C HIS A 34 -3.44 -2.47 -33.67
N PRO A 35 -2.42 -3.18 -34.24
CA PRO A 35 -1.91 -4.41 -33.63
C PRO A 35 -1.10 -4.17 -32.35
N HIS A 36 -0.70 -2.94 -32.05
CA HIS A 36 0.09 -2.63 -30.85
C HIS A 36 -0.79 -2.58 -29.60
N VAL A 37 -0.44 -3.36 -28.57
CA VAL A 37 -1.08 -3.28 -27.25
C VAL A 37 -0.22 -2.40 -26.35
N VAL A 38 -0.70 -1.19 -26.07
CA VAL A 38 -0.04 -0.22 -25.19
C VAL A 38 -0.54 -0.45 -23.76
N ARG A 39 0.36 -0.57 -22.79
CA ARG A 39 0.06 -0.78 -21.37
C ARG A 39 0.81 0.21 -20.48
N LEU A 40 0.21 0.56 -19.37
CA LEU A 40 0.91 1.24 -18.27
C LEU A 40 2.03 0.31 -17.75
N GLY A 41 3.16 0.89 -17.37
CA GLY A 41 4.21 0.20 -16.65
C GLY A 41 3.69 -0.38 -15.33
N GLY A 42 4.25 -1.51 -14.90
CA GLY A 42 3.74 -2.24 -13.73
C GLY A 42 3.67 -1.39 -12.46
N PHE A 43 4.70 -0.57 -12.20
CA PHE A 43 4.74 0.34 -11.06
C PHE A 43 3.57 1.35 -11.08
N HIS A 44 3.37 2.02 -12.21
CA HIS A 44 2.27 2.97 -12.36
C HIS A 44 0.91 2.28 -12.29
N MET A 45 0.80 1.03 -12.76
CA MET A 45 -0.45 0.27 -12.69
C MET A 45 -0.86 0.02 -11.23
N VAL A 46 0.11 -0.35 -10.39
CA VAL A 46 -0.13 -0.49 -8.95
C VAL A 46 -0.42 0.87 -8.32
N SER A 47 0.28 1.94 -8.70
CA SER A 47 0.03 3.29 -8.18
C SER A 47 -1.39 3.80 -8.53
N CYS A 48 -1.89 3.55 -9.74
CA CYS A 48 -3.28 3.81 -10.11
C CYS A 48 -4.26 2.98 -9.28
N TYR A 49 -3.92 1.73 -8.97
CA TYR A 49 -4.75 0.88 -8.10
C TYR A 49 -4.82 1.44 -6.67
N LEU A 50 -3.69 1.89 -6.11
CA LEU A 50 -3.66 2.57 -4.81
C LEU A 50 -4.52 3.84 -4.82
N SER A 51 -4.44 4.64 -5.88
CA SER A 51 -5.27 5.83 -6.06
C SER A 51 -6.77 5.49 -6.14
N ALA A 52 -7.13 4.37 -6.79
CA ALA A 52 -8.51 3.90 -6.85
C ALA A 52 -9.05 3.49 -5.46
N ILE A 53 -8.24 2.82 -4.65
CA ILE A 53 -8.60 2.52 -3.25
C ILE A 53 -8.83 3.84 -2.49
N GLY A 54 -7.89 4.79 -2.60
CA GLY A 54 -8.03 6.10 -1.99
C GLY A 54 -9.31 6.81 -2.41
N LYS A 55 -9.65 6.78 -3.69
CA LYS A 55 -10.88 7.40 -4.22
C LYS A 55 -12.17 6.79 -3.63
N ILE A 56 -12.19 5.48 -3.41
CA ILE A 56 -13.36 4.76 -2.87
C ILE A 56 -13.48 5.00 -1.36
N TRP A 57 -12.37 4.96 -0.62
CA TRP A 57 -12.39 4.85 0.83
C TRP A 57 -12.06 6.15 1.58
N ALA A 58 -11.51 7.17 0.90
CA ALA A 58 -11.15 8.45 1.54
C ALA A 58 -12.33 9.05 2.32
N SER A 59 -13.49 9.20 1.67
CA SER A 59 -14.71 9.72 2.28
C SER A 59 -15.47 8.69 3.13
N ALA A 60 -15.03 7.43 3.13
CA ALA A 60 -15.57 6.38 3.99
C ALA A 60 -14.83 6.30 5.34
N GLY A 61 -14.03 7.32 5.68
CA GLY A 61 -13.31 7.44 6.94
C GLY A 61 -11.87 6.91 6.90
N LEU A 62 -11.36 6.46 5.75
CA LEU A 62 -9.95 6.03 5.67
C LEU A 62 -8.98 7.20 5.87
N ARG A 63 -9.32 8.38 5.33
CA ARG A 63 -8.52 9.59 5.54
C ARG A 63 -8.46 9.93 7.02
N ASP A 64 -9.63 10.04 7.64
CA ASP A 64 -9.78 10.40 9.05
C ASP A 64 -9.08 9.38 9.94
N LEU A 65 -9.22 8.07 9.65
CA LEU A 65 -8.51 7.02 10.38
C LEU A 65 -6.99 7.23 10.36
N LEU A 66 -6.40 7.54 9.21
CA LEU A 66 -4.94 7.70 9.09
C LEU A 66 -4.44 8.99 9.74
N VAL A 67 -5.24 10.06 9.74
CA VAL A 67 -4.91 11.35 10.36
C VAL A 67 -5.14 11.32 11.86
N ASP A 68 -6.34 10.93 12.30
CA ASP A 68 -6.77 10.98 13.71
C ASP A 68 -6.04 9.94 14.57
N SER A 69 -5.56 8.85 13.97
CA SER A 69 -4.67 7.90 14.65
C SER A 69 -3.24 8.43 14.87
N GLY A 70 -2.89 9.56 14.23
CA GLY A 70 -1.53 10.09 14.23
C GLY A 70 -0.55 9.27 13.39
N ALA A 71 -1.03 8.33 12.55
CA ALA A 71 -0.17 7.51 11.71
C ALA A 71 0.52 8.34 10.61
N TYR A 72 -0.17 9.35 10.08
CA TYR A 72 0.32 10.25 9.04
C TYR A 72 -0.30 11.66 9.17
N ALA A 73 0.39 12.69 8.68
CA ALA A 73 -0.15 14.04 8.58
C ALA A 73 -1.20 14.13 7.47
N GLY A 74 -2.13 15.07 7.60
CA GLY A 74 -3.22 15.28 6.63
C GLY A 74 -2.73 15.40 5.19
N CYS A 75 -1.75 16.28 4.95
CA CYS A 75 -1.20 16.49 3.61
C CYS A 75 -0.50 15.22 3.07
N THR A 76 0.20 14.46 3.92
CA THR A 76 0.76 13.15 3.52
C THR A 76 -0.33 12.15 3.13
N VAL A 77 -1.43 12.09 3.90
CA VAL A 77 -2.57 11.20 3.63
C VAL A 77 -3.22 11.58 2.31
N ASP A 78 -3.38 12.86 2.01
CA ASP A 78 -3.96 13.31 0.75
C ASP A 78 -3.12 12.85 -0.46
N GLN A 79 -1.78 12.91 -0.36
CA GLN A 79 -0.86 12.40 -1.37
C GLN A 79 -0.89 10.86 -1.49
N ILE A 80 -1.04 10.15 -0.37
CA ILE A 80 -1.22 8.69 -0.33
C ILE A 80 -2.51 8.28 -1.06
N LEU A 81 -3.62 8.96 -0.75
CA LEU A 81 -4.94 8.67 -1.33
C LEU A 81 -4.99 8.99 -2.83
N GLN A 82 -4.16 9.92 -3.30
CA GLN A 82 -3.96 10.19 -4.73
C GLN A 82 -3.06 9.16 -5.43
N GLY A 83 -2.37 8.28 -4.68
CA GLY A 83 -1.43 7.30 -5.22
C GLY A 83 -0.06 7.89 -5.58
N LYS A 84 0.25 9.11 -5.12
CA LYS A 84 1.53 9.81 -5.39
C LYS A 84 2.66 9.35 -4.48
N GLN A 85 2.32 8.78 -3.32
CA GLN A 85 3.27 8.26 -2.34
C GLN A 85 3.20 6.73 -2.28
N PHE A 86 3.91 6.03 -3.16
CA PHE A 86 3.77 4.57 -3.30
C PHE A 86 4.10 3.81 -2.01
N ASN A 87 5.32 3.94 -1.46
CA ASN A 87 5.73 3.17 -0.28
C ASN A 87 4.92 3.55 0.97
N ARG A 88 4.67 4.85 1.18
CA ARG A 88 3.79 5.31 2.27
C ARG A 88 2.36 4.81 2.09
N GLY A 89 1.87 4.79 0.86
CA GLY A 89 0.53 4.34 0.52
C GLY A 89 0.34 2.85 0.76
N VAL A 90 1.23 2.00 0.22
CA VAL A 90 1.19 0.55 0.48
C VAL A 90 1.17 0.30 1.98
N ARG A 91 2.06 0.95 2.74
CA ARG A 91 2.08 0.80 4.19
C ARG A 91 0.80 1.29 4.87
N ALA A 92 0.27 2.45 4.49
CA ALA A 92 -0.95 3.01 5.06
C ALA A 92 -2.15 2.09 4.84
N TYR A 93 -2.33 1.59 3.61
CA TYR A 93 -3.42 0.65 3.31
C TYR A 93 -3.25 -0.68 4.03
N THR A 94 -2.03 -1.21 4.14
CA THR A 94 -1.76 -2.42 4.93
C THR A 94 -2.08 -2.19 6.41
N LEU A 95 -1.62 -1.10 7.02
CA LEU A 95 -1.93 -0.77 8.43
C LEU A 95 -3.43 -0.63 8.68
N ALA A 96 -4.14 0.05 7.77
CA ALA A 96 -5.58 0.21 7.86
C ALA A 96 -6.30 -1.14 7.75
N TYR A 97 -5.92 -1.98 6.79
CA TYR A 97 -6.47 -3.32 6.61
C TYR A 97 -6.25 -4.19 7.85
N GLU A 98 -5.02 -4.28 8.36
CA GLU A 98 -4.68 -5.06 9.55
C GLU A 98 -5.48 -4.61 10.77
N THR A 99 -5.61 -3.30 10.97
CA THR A 99 -6.39 -2.73 12.08
C THR A 99 -7.85 -3.10 11.97
N VAL A 100 -8.45 -2.96 10.78
CA VAL A 100 -9.85 -3.32 10.53
C VAL A 100 -10.07 -4.82 10.74
N MET A 101 -9.19 -5.67 10.21
CA MET A 101 -9.28 -7.12 10.37
C MET A 101 -9.15 -7.54 11.83
N ALA A 102 -8.17 -7.01 12.57
CA ALA A 102 -8.00 -7.30 13.99
C ALA A 102 -9.24 -6.91 14.82
N LEU A 103 -9.82 -5.74 14.54
CA LEU A 103 -11.06 -5.30 15.19
C LEU A 103 -12.25 -6.20 14.80
N TRP A 104 -12.36 -6.54 13.52
CA TRP A 104 -13.40 -7.41 13.01
C TRP A 104 -13.34 -8.78 13.68
N PHE A 105 -12.17 -9.41 13.74
CA PHE A 105 -11.97 -10.68 14.42
C PHE A 105 -12.31 -10.59 15.90
N LYS A 106 -11.82 -9.57 16.62
CA LYS A 106 -12.14 -9.37 18.03
C LYS A 106 -13.65 -9.32 18.25
N LYS A 107 -14.38 -8.58 17.41
CA LYS A 107 -15.85 -8.48 17.50
C LYS A 107 -16.56 -9.76 17.10
N PHE A 108 -16.07 -10.44 16.06
CA PHE A 108 -16.58 -11.73 15.62
C PHE A 108 -16.46 -12.78 16.73
N PHE A 109 -15.29 -12.92 17.37
CA PHE A 109 -15.10 -13.86 18.47
C PHE A 109 -15.97 -13.54 19.69
N GLN A 110 -16.13 -12.25 20.03
CA GLN A 110 -17.06 -11.82 21.08
C GLN A 110 -18.50 -12.24 20.75
N TRP A 111 -18.95 -12.01 19.52
CA TRP A 111 -20.27 -12.43 19.05
C TRP A 111 -20.43 -13.96 19.10
N CYS A 112 -19.47 -14.73 18.59
CA CYS A 112 -19.55 -16.18 18.60
C CYS A 112 -19.57 -16.75 20.03
N SER A 113 -18.83 -16.16 20.96
CA SER A 113 -18.80 -16.54 22.38
C SER A 113 -20.17 -16.34 23.03
N ASN A 114 -20.77 -15.16 22.80
CA ASN A 114 -22.10 -14.83 23.32
C ASN A 114 -23.19 -15.76 22.75
N GLN A 115 -23.01 -16.26 21.53
CA GLN A 115 -23.94 -17.15 20.85
C GLN A 115 -23.66 -18.64 21.11
N ARG A 116 -22.59 -19.00 21.86
CA ARG A 116 -22.05 -20.37 21.99
C ARG A 116 -21.80 -21.08 20.64
N LYS A 117 -21.49 -20.31 19.59
CA LYS A 117 -21.34 -20.83 18.21
C LYS A 117 -19.89 -21.10 17.80
N ILE A 118 -18.89 -20.72 18.60
CA ILE A 118 -17.46 -20.95 18.27
C ILE A 118 -17.20 -22.42 17.94
N ALA A 119 -17.71 -23.34 18.77
CA ALA A 119 -17.52 -24.77 18.58
C ALA A 119 -18.20 -25.34 17.31
N ASN A 120 -19.11 -24.57 16.68
CA ASN A 120 -19.83 -24.97 15.47
C ASN A 120 -19.26 -24.33 14.20
N ILE A 121 -18.18 -23.55 14.30
CA ILE A 121 -17.50 -23.00 13.14
C ILE A 121 -16.64 -24.10 12.53
N ASP A 122 -16.87 -24.38 11.26
CA ASP A 122 -16.14 -25.39 10.48
C ASP A 122 -14.64 -25.06 10.46
N GLU A 123 -13.80 -26.09 10.67
CA GLU A 123 -12.35 -26.00 10.56
C GLU A 123 -11.90 -25.39 9.23
N LYS A 124 -12.62 -25.67 8.14
CA LYS A 124 -12.31 -25.09 6.82
C LYS A 124 -12.43 -23.57 6.81
N PHE A 125 -13.36 -23.01 7.57
CA PHE A 125 -13.47 -21.56 7.73
C PHE A 125 -12.23 -21.00 8.45
N TRP A 126 -11.77 -21.66 9.52
CA TRP A 126 -10.55 -21.26 10.23
C TRP A 126 -9.31 -21.30 9.36
N GLN A 127 -9.13 -22.37 8.58
CA GLN A 127 -8.02 -22.51 7.65
C GLN A 127 -8.04 -21.44 6.55
N THR A 128 -9.23 -21.12 6.05
CA THR A 128 -9.39 -20.03 5.06
C THR A 128 -8.98 -18.70 5.68
N MET A 129 -9.46 -18.40 6.89
CA MET A 129 -9.10 -17.18 7.61
C MET A 129 -7.59 -17.05 7.86
N LEU A 130 -6.94 -18.11 8.35
CA LEU A 130 -5.50 -18.13 8.60
C LEU A 130 -4.71 -17.94 7.30
N SER A 131 -5.11 -18.63 6.23
CA SER A 131 -4.48 -18.48 4.92
C SER A 131 -4.58 -17.06 4.37
N CYS A 132 -5.72 -16.37 4.59
CA CYS A 132 -5.89 -14.98 4.20
C CYS A 132 -4.98 -14.06 5.03
N HIS A 133 -4.89 -14.26 6.34
CA HIS A 133 -4.00 -13.47 7.19
C HIS A 133 -2.53 -13.67 6.78
N ASP A 134 -2.10 -14.92 6.61
CA ASP A 134 -0.70 -15.25 6.33
C ASP A 134 -0.26 -14.72 4.96
N ALA A 135 -1.10 -14.88 3.93
CA ALA A 135 -0.84 -14.33 2.60
C ALA A 135 -0.64 -12.81 2.62
N PHE A 136 -1.41 -12.07 3.43
CA PHE A 136 -1.23 -10.61 3.56
C PHE A 136 0.00 -10.25 4.40
N SER A 137 0.30 -11.00 5.45
CA SER A 137 1.49 -10.75 6.27
C SER A 137 2.80 -10.98 5.51
N ASP A 138 2.82 -11.93 4.56
CA ASP A 138 3.99 -12.23 3.73
C ASP A 138 4.16 -11.32 2.51
N LEU A 139 3.06 -10.72 2.00
CA LEU A 139 3.12 -9.69 0.96
C LEU A 139 3.30 -8.30 1.59
N ASN A 140 4.47 -7.70 1.43
CA ASN A 140 4.80 -6.28 1.68
C ASN A 140 5.15 -5.81 3.10
N THR A 141 4.89 -6.53 4.20
CA THR A 141 5.29 -5.94 5.51
C THR A 141 6.79 -5.97 5.73
N LYS A 142 7.50 -7.04 5.35
CA LYS A 142 8.95 -7.20 5.59
C LYS A 142 9.83 -6.12 4.95
N ASP A 143 9.38 -5.53 3.84
CA ASP A 143 10.08 -4.45 3.12
C ASP A 143 9.55 -3.04 3.47
N LEU A 144 8.52 -2.94 4.32
CA LEU A 144 7.95 -1.66 4.78
C LEU A 144 8.07 -1.46 6.29
N VAL A 145 8.43 -2.51 7.01
CA VAL A 145 8.72 -2.52 8.44
C VAL A 145 10.17 -2.93 8.66
N CYS A 146 10.88 -2.26 9.56
CA CYS A 146 12.25 -2.63 9.82
C CYS A 146 12.31 -3.93 10.62
N THR A 147 13.36 -4.73 10.43
CA THR A 147 13.65 -5.90 11.27
C THR A 147 14.65 -5.60 12.39
N CYS A 148 14.98 -4.32 12.59
CA CYS A 148 15.97 -3.84 13.57
C CYS A 148 15.65 -4.36 14.98
N LYS A 149 16.63 -4.97 15.65
CA LYS A 149 16.58 -5.43 17.04
C LYS A 149 17.88 -5.06 17.74
N GLY A 150 17.83 -4.53 18.97
CA GLY A 150 19.04 -4.22 19.75
C GLY A 150 20.07 -3.37 18.96
N LYS A 151 21.33 -3.81 18.87
CA LYS A 151 22.48 -3.08 18.26
C LYS A 151 22.28 -2.52 16.84
N THR A 152 21.23 -2.94 16.12
CA THR A 152 20.81 -2.27 14.88
C THR A 152 19.92 -1.08 15.23
N ILE A 153 20.55 0.10 15.29
CA ILE A 153 19.87 1.36 15.59
C ILE A 153 18.96 1.72 14.41
N CYS A 154 17.69 2.03 14.66
CA CYS A 154 16.80 2.57 13.63
C CYS A 154 17.31 3.93 13.13
N GLY A 155 18.16 3.92 12.11
CA GLY A 155 18.80 5.09 11.50
C GLY A 155 19.00 4.84 10.01
N LYS A 156 20.14 5.24 9.43
CA LYS A 156 20.38 5.13 7.97
C LYS A 156 20.20 3.73 7.37
N SER A 157 20.37 2.66 8.14
CA SER A 157 20.21 1.27 7.70
C SER A 157 18.83 0.68 8.00
N CYS A 158 17.91 1.48 8.51
CA CYS A 158 16.55 1.07 8.82
C CYS A 158 15.65 1.29 7.61
N VAL A 159 14.99 0.24 7.15
CA VAL A 159 14.03 0.30 6.04
C VAL A 159 12.97 1.38 6.27
N CYS A 160 12.42 1.51 7.49
CA CYS A 160 11.46 2.58 7.78
C CYS A 160 12.08 3.99 7.64
N TYR A 161 13.33 4.17 8.08
CA TYR A 161 14.02 5.46 7.98
C TYR A 161 14.35 5.81 6.52
N GLU A 162 14.88 4.86 5.73
CA GLU A 162 15.18 5.03 4.31
C GLU A 162 13.93 5.39 3.50
N GLN A 163 12.78 4.83 3.88
CA GLN A 163 11.50 5.08 3.21
C GLN A 163 10.75 6.31 3.77
N HIS A 164 11.37 7.09 4.66
CA HIS A 164 10.77 8.22 5.35
C HIS A 164 9.42 7.89 6.03
N LEU A 165 9.41 6.78 6.77
CA LEU A 165 8.27 6.26 7.53
C LEU A 165 8.61 6.23 9.03
N SER A 166 7.62 6.43 9.90
CA SER A 166 7.74 6.13 11.33
C SER A 166 7.91 4.62 11.55
N CYS A 167 8.54 4.19 12.64
CA CYS A 167 8.48 2.78 13.07
C CYS A 167 7.19 2.53 13.86
N THR A 168 6.58 1.36 13.71
CA THR A 168 5.35 0.99 14.44
C THR A 168 5.56 -0.29 15.24
N SER A 169 4.55 -0.70 16.03
CA SER A 169 4.55 -1.94 16.81
C SER A 169 4.77 -3.23 15.99
N ILE A 170 4.54 -3.16 14.68
CA ILE A 170 4.75 -4.28 13.73
C ILE A 170 6.23 -4.39 13.32
N CYS A 171 7.02 -3.33 13.50
CA CYS A 171 8.45 -3.36 13.25
C CYS A 171 9.18 -4.25 14.26
N GLY A 172 10.35 -4.78 13.88
CA GLY A 172 11.26 -5.49 14.79
C GLY A 172 11.69 -4.66 16.00
N CYS A 173 11.77 -3.33 15.84
CA CYS A 173 12.05 -2.39 16.93
C CYS A 173 10.78 -2.00 17.73
N GLN A 174 9.61 -2.42 17.25
CA GLN A 174 8.29 -2.18 17.83
C GLN A 174 7.90 -0.70 17.98
N GLY A 175 8.65 0.23 17.37
CA GLY A 175 8.45 1.66 17.60
C GLY A 175 8.59 2.04 19.08
N SER A 176 9.42 1.31 19.83
CA SER A 176 9.63 1.57 21.26
C SER A 176 10.28 2.93 21.52
N ASP A 177 10.31 3.36 22.78
CA ASP A 177 11.03 4.57 23.20
C ASP A 177 12.52 4.54 22.82
N ASP A 178 13.09 3.35 22.70
CA ASP A 178 14.49 3.13 22.26
C ASP A 178 14.67 3.22 20.73
N CYS A 179 13.57 3.34 19.97
CA CYS A 179 13.61 3.54 18.52
C CYS A 179 14.26 4.88 18.20
N ARG A 180 15.39 4.87 17.49
CA ARG A 180 16.09 6.11 17.09
C ARG A 180 15.64 6.69 15.75
N ASN A 181 14.60 6.12 15.15
CA ASN A 181 14.01 6.73 13.97
C ASN A 181 13.28 7.99 14.45
N GLN A 182 13.84 9.16 14.11
CA GLN A 182 13.32 10.45 14.56
C GLN A 182 11.88 10.67 14.12
N LEU A 183 11.49 10.11 12.96
CA LEU A 183 10.11 10.16 12.45
C LEU A 183 9.12 9.38 13.31
N THR A 184 9.58 8.44 14.15
CA THR A 184 8.70 7.71 15.09
C THR A 184 8.22 8.60 16.23
N HIS A 185 9.04 9.56 16.65
CA HIS A 185 8.78 10.41 17.82
C HIS A 185 8.39 11.84 17.47
N GLN A 186 8.48 12.21 16.18
CA GLN A 186 8.02 13.51 15.70
C GLN A 186 6.50 13.54 15.60
N THR A 187 5.89 14.58 16.16
CA THR A 187 4.49 14.91 15.94
C THR A 187 4.31 15.24 14.47
N VAL A 188 3.40 14.56 13.78
CA VAL A 188 3.28 14.66 12.31
C VAL A 188 2.67 16.01 11.94
N LEU A 189 3.52 17.02 11.78
CA LEU A 189 3.20 18.33 11.21
C LEU A 189 4.13 18.51 10.00
N GLU A 190 3.72 18.01 8.84
CA GLU A 190 4.33 18.38 7.56
C GLU A 190 3.55 19.59 7.01
N ASP A 191 4.23 20.74 6.86
CA ASP A 191 3.69 21.94 6.20
C ASP A 191 3.50 21.66 4.70
N CYS A 192 2.33 22.03 4.17
CA CYS A 192 1.91 21.72 2.81
C CYS A 192 2.50 22.77 1.85
N ASN A 193 3.71 22.53 1.36
CA ASN A 193 4.21 23.25 0.18
C ASN A 193 3.86 22.43 -1.07
N ASP A 194 2.82 22.89 -1.75
CA ASP A 194 2.41 22.41 -3.07
C ASP A 194 3.46 22.87 -4.11
N GLU A 195 4.52 22.09 -4.32
CA GLU A 195 5.26 22.13 -5.58
C GLU A 195 4.64 21.07 -6.49
N ASP A 196 3.59 21.50 -7.20
CA ASP A 196 3.03 20.82 -8.35
C ASP A 196 4.07 20.86 -9.48
N ASP A 197 4.87 19.81 -9.63
CA ASP A 197 5.64 19.57 -10.85
C ASP A 197 4.79 18.72 -11.81
N ASP A 198 4.26 19.40 -12.84
CA ASP A 198 3.59 18.87 -14.04
C ASP A 198 4.52 18.06 -14.97
#